data_AF-A0A367UL05-F1
#
_entry.id   AF-A0A367UL05-F1
#
_cell.length_a   1.000
_cell.length_b   1.000
_cell.length_c   1.000
_cell.angle_alpha   90.00
_cell.angle_beta   90.00
_cell.angle_gamma   90.00
#
_symmetry.space_group_name_H-M   'P 1'
#
loop_
_entity.id
_entity.type
_entity.pdbx_description
1 polymer ?
#
loop_
_entity_poly.entity_id
_entity_poly.type
_entity_poly.pdbx_seq_one_letter_code
_entity_poly.pdbx_strand_id
1 'polypeptide(L)'
;MTEIKTYGDFFAWCEKQGLKSDRLISVAFHITPQSVRNWKAKNSQYLAGDTKAVPPIWLELSCLGFEAARRHSPEIMPSFPAASLAWFDVWRAQHRLNTLELTSSTFGITRQAVHNWYHRNKTPRWLPMACRGYEVRIRGGEEEVSGPAPVAEATATEGVSQAAE
;
A
#
# COMPACT_ATOMS: atom_id res chain seq x y z
N MET A 1 0.61 9.77 -9.07
CA MET A 1 0.42 8.42 -8.49
C MET A 1 -0.46 7.64 -9.46
N THR A 2 -0.09 6.42 -9.88
CA THR A 2 -0.89 5.66 -10.85
C THR A 2 -2.11 5.07 -10.16
N GLU A 3 -3.31 5.55 -10.52
CA GLU A 3 -4.57 5.03 -10.00
C GLU A 3 -4.95 3.74 -10.75
N ILE A 4 -5.14 2.64 -10.04
CA ILE A 4 -5.47 1.33 -10.62
C ILE A 4 -6.98 1.09 -10.48
N LYS A 5 -7.76 1.48 -11.49
CA LYS A 5 -9.23 1.31 -11.48
C LYS A 5 -9.69 -0.01 -12.09
N THR A 6 -8.86 -0.57 -12.98
CA THR A 6 -9.16 -1.78 -13.75
C THR A 6 -7.95 -2.71 -13.79
N TYR A 7 -8.17 -3.97 -14.15
CA TYR A 7 -7.06 -4.87 -14.46
C TYR A 7 -6.24 -4.39 -15.67
N GLY A 8 -6.84 -3.67 -16.62
CA GLY A 8 -6.13 -3.01 -17.72
C GLY A 8 -5.10 -2.00 -17.20
N ASP A 9 -5.50 -1.14 -16.26
CA ASP A 9 -4.61 -0.17 -15.61
C ASP A 9 -3.46 -0.88 -14.88
N PHE A 10 -3.78 -1.97 -14.17
CA PHE A 10 -2.78 -2.80 -13.49
C PHE A 10 -1.76 -3.40 -14.46
N PHE A 11 -2.20 -3.94 -15.60
CA PHE A 11 -1.29 -4.55 -16.57
C PHE A 11 -0.49 -3.50 -17.34
N ALA A 12 -1.07 -2.34 -17.65
CA ALA A 12 -0.34 -1.20 -18.21
C ALA A 12 0.73 -0.69 -17.23
N TRP A 13 0.41 -0.65 -15.93
CA TRP A 13 1.39 -0.34 -14.89
C TRP A 13 2.49 -1.40 -14.84
N CYS A 14 2.16 -2.69 -14.87
CA CYS A 14 3.14 -3.79 -14.88
C CYS A 14 4.11 -3.65 -16.06
N GLU A 15 3.62 -3.33 -17.25
CA GLU A 15 4.45 -3.13 -18.43
C GLU A 15 5.43 -1.97 -18.27
N LYS A 16 4.99 -0.83 -17.72
CA LYS A 16 5.88 0.30 -17.39
C LYS A 16 6.96 -0.08 -16.38
N GLN A 17 6.67 -1.01 -15.48
CA GLN A 17 7.65 -1.54 -14.52
C GLN A 17 8.58 -2.61 -15.11
N GLY A 18 8.40 -3.02 -16.37
CA GLY A 18 9.15 -4.11 -17.01
C GLY A 18 8.64 -5.51 -16.68
N LEU A 19 7.49 -5.64 -16.02
CA LEU A 19 6.86 -6.92 -15.65
C LEU A 19 6.05 -7.50 -16.82
N LYS A 20 6.74 -7.90 -17.90
CA LYS A 20 6.11 -8.26 -19.18
C LYS A 20 5.54 -9.68 -19.26
N SER A 21 5.76 -10.53 -18.25
CA SER A 21 5.30 -11.92 -18.26
C SER A 21 4.49 -12.29 -17.02
N ASP A 22 3.58 -13.26 -17.17
CA ASP A 22 2.78 -13.78 -16.05
C ASP A 22 3.65 -14.29 -14.90
N ARG A 23 4.81 -14.87 -15.23
CA ARG A 23 5.79 -15.34 -14.25
C ARG A 23 6.39 -14.17 -13.46
N LEU A 24 6.80 -13.09 -14.13
CA LEU A 24 7.37 -11.93 -13.45
C LEU A 24 6.33 -11.24 -12.55
N ILE A 25 5.10 -11.07 -13.05
CA ILE A 25 3.99 -10.50 -12.27
C ILE A 25 3.68 -11.39 -11.06
N SER A 26 3.61 -12.72 -11.27
CA SER A 26 3.38 -13.70 -10.21
C SER A 26 4.45 -13.64 -9.11
N VAL A 27 5.72 -13.50 -9.50
CA VAL A 27 6.84 -13.37 -8.55
C VAL A 27 6.74 -12.04 -7.80
N ALA A 28 6.57 -10.92 -8.50
CA ALA A 28 6.51 -9.59 -7.90
C ALA A 28 5.38 -9.47 -6.88
N PHE A 29 4.18 -9.95 -7.21
CA PHE A 29 3.00 -9.84 -6.34
C PHE A 29 2.76 -11.07 -5.47
N HIS A 30 3.65 -12.05 -5.48
CA HIS A 30 3.50 -13.32 -4.76
C HIS A 30 2.11 -13.98 -4.91
N ILE A 31 1.57 -13.94 -6.13
CA ILE A 31 0.32 -14.59 -6.54
C ILE A 31 0.60 -15.73 -7.49
N THR A 32 -0.37 -16.60 -7.75
CA THR A 32 -0.16 -17.70 -8.71
C THR A 32 -0.19 -17.18 -10.16
N PRO A 33 0.57 -17.78 -11.10
CA PRO A 33 0.45 -17.44 -12.52
C PRO A 33 -0.98 -17.65 -13.05
N GLN A 34 -1.72 -18.62 -12.50
CA GLN A 34 -3.13 -18.84 -12.84
C GLN A 34 -4.01 -17.65 -12.44
N SER A 35 -3.75 -17.01 -11.30
CA SER A 35 -4.45 -15.78 -10.89
C SER A 35 -4.23 -14.66 -11.92
N VAL A 36 -2.99 -14.49 -12.39
CA VAL A 36 -2.65 -13.50 -13.42
C VAL A 36 -3.41 -13.78 -14.72
N ARG A 37 -3.42 -15.03 -15.19
CA ARG A 37 -4.19 -15.44 -16.38
C ARG A 37 -5.69 -15.20 -16.22
N ASN A 38 -6.25 -15.54 -15.05
CA ASN A 38 -7.66 -15.30 -14.76
C ASN A 38 -8.01 -13.80 -14.80
N TRP A 39 -7.11 -12.94 -14.31
CA TRP A 39 -7.29 -11.49 -14.38
C TRP A 39 -7.20 -10.94 -15.80
N LYS A 40 -6.29 -11.47 -16.62
CA LYS A 40 -6.20 -11.13 -18.05
C LYS A 40 -7.46 -11.55 -18.81
N ALA A 41 -7.94 -12.77 -18.59
CA ALA A 41 -9.16 -13.28 -19.20
C ALA A 41 -10.38 -12.42 -18.84
N LYS A 42 -10.49 -12.05 -17.56
CA LYS A 42 -11.49 -11.08 -17.08
C LYS A 42 -11.36 -9.77 -17.86
N ASN A 43 -10.17 -9.17 -17.91
CA ASN A 43 -9.97 -7.91 -18.63
C ASN A 43 -10.44 -7.97 -20.09
N SER A 44 -10.20 -9.08 -20.80
CA SER A 44 -10.67 -9.29 -22.17
C SER A 44 -12.19 -9.44 -22.28
N GLN A 45 -12.85 -10.07 -21.30
CA GLN A 45 -14.31 -10.23 -21.28
C GLN A 45 -15.05 -8.91 -21.02
N TYR A 46 -14.49 -8.00 -20.21
CA TYR A 46 -15.15 -6.75 -19.82
C TYR A 46 -14.96 -5.58 -20.81
N LEU A 47 -14.06 -5.70 -21.78
CA LEU A 47 -13.99 -4.76 -22.91
C LEU A 47 -15.23 -4.85 -23.83
N ALA A 48 -16.09 -5.86 -23.64
CA ALA A 48 -17.30 -6.12 -24.42
C ALA A 48 -18.61 -5.53 -23.82
N GLY A 49 -18.52 -4.61 -22.84
CA GLY A 49 -19.66 -3.76 -22.44
C GLY A 49 -20.36 -4.09 -21.13
N ASP A 50 -19.78 -4.92 -20.26
CA ASP A 50 -20.32 -5.20 -18.92
C ASP A 50 -19.37 -4.73 -17.81
N THR A 51 -19.93 -4.37 -16.66
CA THR A 51 -19.29 -3.76 -15.47
C THR A 51 -17.81 -4.14 -15.28
N LYS A 52 -16.91 -3.14 -15.42
CA LYS A 52 -15.45 -3.29 -15.30
C LYS A 52 -15.10 -4.13 -14.07
N ALA A 53 -14.47 -5.28 -14.24
CA ALA A 53 -13.91 -6.00 -13.10
C ALA A 53 -12.85 -5.13 -12.40
N VAL A 54 -13.21 -4.66 -11.20
CA VAL A 54 -12.37 -3.83 -10.36
C VAL A 54 -11.38 -4.73 -9.62
N PRO A 55 -10.06 -4.46 -9.69
CA PRO A 55 -9.09 -5.17 -8.87
C PRO A 55 -9.30 -4.82 -7.39
N PRO A 56 -8.99 -5.74 -6.47
CA PRO A 56 -9.06 -5.45 -5.04
C PRO A 56 -8.04 -4.36 -4.66
N ILE A 57 -8.38 -3.53 -3.67
CA ILE A 57 -7.57 -2.35 -3.26
C ILE A 57 -6.13 -2.71 -2.90
N TRP A 58 -5.90 -3.90 -2.31
CA TRP A 58 -4.55 -4.35 -1.98
C TRP A 58 -3.61 -4.40 -3.19
N LEU A 59 -4.13 -4.58 -4.41
CA LEU A 59 -3.32 -4.63 -5.62
C LEU A 59 -2.73 -3.25 -5.95
N GLU A 60 -3.55 -2.20 -5.84
CA GLU A 60 -3.09 -0.81 -5.98
C GLU A 60 -2.09 -0.46 -4.88
N LEU A 61 -2.39 -0.83 -3.62
CA LEU A 61 -1.45 -0.67 -2.51
C LEU A 61 -0.12 -1.40 -2.79
N SER A 62 -0.17 -2.61 -3.32
CA SER A 62 1.05 -3.36 -3.64
C SER A 62 1.86 -2.66 -4.74
N CYS A 63 1.21 -2.03 -5.73
CA CYS A 63 1.90 -1.23 -6.73
C CYS A 63 2.65 -0.04 -6.09
N LEU A 64 2.03 0.65 -5.14
CA LEU A 64 2.68 1.74 -4.40
C LEU A 64 3.85 1.25 -3.55
N GLY A 65 3.68 0.12 -2.87
CA GLY A 65 4.76 -0.50 -2.08
C GLY A 65 5.94 -0.92 -2.96
N PHE A 66 5.64 -1.45 -4.14
CA PHE A 66 6.63 -1.82 -5.15
C PHE A 66 7.42 -0.60 -5.65
N GLU A 67 6.73 0.48 -6.04
CA GLU A 67 7.37 1.73 -6.47
C GLU A 67 8.24 2.32 -5.37
N ALA A 68 7.74 2.36 -4.14
CA ALA A 68 8.48 2.89 -3.00
C ALA A 68 9.75 2.09 -2.69
N ALA A 69 9.71 0.76 -2.84
CA ALA A 69 10.90 -0.07 -2.70
C ALA A 69 11.93 0.19 -3.82
N ARG A 70 11.47 0.36 -5.08
CA ARG A 70 12.36 0.63 -6.22
C ARG A 70 13.00 2.01 -6.20
N ARG A 71 12.45 3.00 -5.49
CA ARG A 71 13.07 4.34 -5.39
C ARG A 71 14.52 4.29 -4.91
N HIS A 72 14.85 3.35 -4.04
CA HIS A 72 16.21 3.19 -3.51
C HIS A 72 17.05 2.18 -4.29
N SER A 73 16.43 1.34 -5.11
CA SER A 73 17.10 0.28 -5.88
C SER A 73 16.32 -0.03 -7.16
N PRO A 74 16.42 0.82 -8.20
CA PRO A 74 15.59 0.70 -9.39
C PRO A 74 15.78 -0.61 -10.16
N GLU A 75 16.99 -1.16 -10.15
CA GLU A 75 17.35 -2.37 -10.90
C GLU A 75 16.95 -3.68 -10.20
N ILE A 76 16.63 -3.63 -8.91
CA ILE A 76 16.36 -4.82 -8.11
C ILE A 76 14.86 -5.01 -7.98
N MET A 77 14.38 -6.22 -8.29
CA MET A 77 13.01 -6.62 -8.01
C MET A 77 12.76 -6.56 -6.50
N PRO A 78 11.82 -5.73 -6.01
CA PRO A 78 11.48 -5.70 -4.60
C PRO A 78 11.10 -7.08 -4.10
N SER A 79 11.70 -7.47 -2.97
CA SER A 79 11.35 -8.68 -2.26
C SER A 79 10.95 -8.32 -0.85
N PHE A 80 9.81 -8.84 -0.41
CA PHE A 80 9.32 -8.64 0.95
C PHE A 80 9.26 -10.00 1.65
N PRO A 81 9.81 -10.13 2.87
CA PRO A 81 9.69 -11.35 3.65
C PRO A 81 8.22 -11.59 4.00
N ALA A 82 7.82 -12.86 4.09
CA ALA A 82 6.47 -13.19 4.53
C ALA A 82 6.22 -12.66 5.95
N ALA A 83 5.11 -11.94 6.14
CA ALA A 83 4.71 -11.42 7.44
C ALA A 83 4.17 -12.54 8.35
N SER A 84 4.56 -12.54 9.62
CA SER A 84 3.84 -13.28 10.65
C SER A 84 2.56 -12.52 11.05
N LEU A 85 1.61 -13.20 11.70
CA LEU A 85 0.45 -12.51 12.28
C LEU A 85 0.87 -11.53 13.37
N ALA A 86 1.84 -11.90 14.22
CA ALA A 86 2.35 -11.02 15.27
C ALA A 86 2.91 -9.70 14.70
N TRP A 87 3.68 -9.78 13.61
CA TRP A 87 4.15 -8.58 12.90
C TRP A 87 2.97 -7.76 12.35
N PHE A 88 1.99 -8.43 11.75
CA PHE A 88 0.83 -7.77 11.16
C PHE A 88 -0.07 -7.09 12.21
N ASP A 89 -0.20 -7.68 13.40
CA ASP A 89 -0.96 -7.09 14.51
C ASP A 89 -0.30 -5.81 15.02
N VAL A 90 1.03 -5.80 15.15
CA VAL A 90 1.79 -4.58 15.49
C VAL A 90 1.59 -3.52 14.43
N TRP A 91 1.73 -3.88 13.14
CA TRP A 91 1.51 -2.96 12.03
C TRP A 91 0.09 -2.39 12.03
N ARG A 92 -0.94 -3.23 12.21
CA ARG A 92 -2.34 -2.79 12.31
C ARG A 92 -2.57 -1.81 13.45
N ALA A 93 -2.01 -2.08 14.62
CA ALA A 93 -2.13 -1.21 15.78
C ALA A 93 -1.50 0.17 15.53
N GLN A 94 -0.32 0.22 14.91
CA GLN A 94 0.35 1.47 14.53
C GLN A 94 -0.49 2.33 13.57
N HIS A 95 -1.27 1.69 12.70
CA HIS A 95 -2.15 2.34 11.73
C HIS A 95 -3.62 2.42 12.17
N ARG A 96 -3.92 2.15 13.46
CA ARG A 96 -5.27 2.21 14.04
C ARG A 96 -6.30 1.30 13.34
N LEU A 97 -5.85 0.23 12.69
CA LEU A 97 -6.69 -0.76 12.02
C LEU A 97 -7.16 -1.83 13.01
N ASN A 98 -7.87 -1.40 14.05
CA ASN A 98 -8.10 -2.24 15.25
C ASN A 98 -9.19 -3.31 15.06
N THR A 99 -9.97 -3.25 13.98
CA THR A 99 -11.04 -4.23 13.69
C THR A 99 -10.76 -5.00 12.40
N LEU A 100 -11.37 -6.20 12.29
CA LEU A 100 -11.28 -7.00 11.07
C LEU A 100 -11.99 -6.29 9.91
N GLU A 101 -13.05 -5.55 10.20
CA GLU A 101 -13.84 -4.75 9.27
C GLU A 101 -12.98 -3.64 8.65
N LEU A 102 -12.30 -2.84 9.48
CA LEU A 102 -11.39 -1.79 9.01
C LEU A 102 -10.25 -2.37 8.17
N THR A 103 -9.68 -3.49 8.61
CA THR A 103 -8.63 -4.19 7.88
C THR A 103 -9.13 -4.69 6.53
N SER A 104 -10.31 -5.30 6.50
CA SER A 104 -10.92 -5.83 5.28
C SER A 104 -11.23 -4.74 4.26
N SER A 105 -11.78 -3.60 4.73
CA SER A 105 -12.04 -2.42 3.91
C SER A 105 -10.76 -1.82 3.35
N THR A 106 -9.72 -1.67 4.17
CA THR A 106 -8.41 -1.11 3.78
C THR A 106 -7.77 -1.87 2.62
N PHE A 107 -7.84 -3.20 2.65
CA PHE A 107 -7.24 -4.04 1.62
C PHE A 107 -8.22 -4.46 0.50
N GLY A 108 -9.48 -4.05 0.59
CA GLY A 108 -10.52 -4.43 -0.39
C GLY A 108 -10.72 -5.95 -0.46
N ILE A 109 -10.75 -6.61 0.69
CA ILE A 109 -10.97 -8.06 0.83
C ILE A 109 -12.15 -8.32 1.77
N THR A 110 -12.63 -9.56 1.84
CA THR A 110 -13.72 -9.89 2.76
C THR A 110 -13.22 -9.98 4.20
N ARG A 111 -14.06 -9.61 5.17
CA ARG A 111 -13.81 -9.85 6.60
C ARG A 111 -13.48 -11.32 6.89
N GLN A 112 -14.19 -12.24 6.22
CA GLN A 112 -13.94 -13.68 6.36
C GLN A 112 -12.54 -14.08 5.90
N ALA A 113 -11.98 -13.44 4.86
CA ALA A 113 -10.61 -13.70 4.44
C ALA A 113 -9.62 -13.32 5.53
N VAL A 114 -9.79 -12.16 6.17
CA VAL A 114 -8.96 -11.73 7.30
C VAL A 114 -9.10 -12.70 8.46
N HIS A 115 -10.33 -13.06 8.85
CA HIS A 115 -10.59 -14.05 9.90
C HIS A 115 -9.88 -15.39 9.62
N ASN A 116 -9.90 -15.86 8.37
CA ASN A 116 -9.22 -17.08 7.96
C ASN A 116 -7.70 -17.00 8.10
N TRP A 117 -7.09 -15.81 8.00
CA TRP A 117 -5.65 -15.64 8.26
C TRP A 117 -5.33 -15.93 9.72
N TYR A 118 -6.13 -15.39 10.64
CA TYR A 118 -6.01 -15.62 12.08
C TYR A 118 -6.24 -17.09 12.45
N HIS A 119 -7.33 -17.67 11.95
CA HIS A 119 -7.64 -19.08 12.21
C HIS A 119 -6.53 -20.03 11.71
N ARG A 120 -5.85 -19.70 10.61
CA ARG A 120 -4.79 -20.54 10.02
C ARG A 120 -3.39 -20.15 10.46
N ASN A 121 -3.26 -19.16 11.35
CA ASN A 121 -1.99 -18.56 11.75
C ASN A 121 -1.08 -18.19 10.55
N LYS A 122 -1.66 -17.66 9.47
CA LYS A 122 -0.95 -17.42 8.20
C LYS A 122 -1.49 -16.23 7.43
N THR A 123 -0.60 -15.30 7.08
CA THR A 123 -0.92 -14.16 6.21
C THR A 123 -0.59 -14.47 4.73
N PRO A 124 -1.21 -13.76 3.78
CA PRO A 124 -0.80 -13.85 2.39
C PRO A 124 0.54 -13.15 2.14
N ARG A 125 1.33 -13.69 1.21
CA ARG A 125 2.68 -13.19 0.91
C ARG A 125 2.73 -11.81 0.26
N TRP A 126 1.63 -11.35 -0.34
CA TRP A 126 1.51 -9.99 -0.89
C TRP A 126 1.31 -8.93 0.21
N LEU A 127 0.89 -9.33 1.41
CA LEU A 127 0.47 -8.40 2.47
C LEU A 127 1.54 -7.38 2.88
N PRO A 128 2.83 -7.75 3.08
CA PRO A 128 3.86 -6.79 3.45
C PRO A 128 4.04 -5.67 2.40
N MET A 129 3.97 -6.02 1.11
CA MET A 129 4.08 -5.05 0.02
C MET A 129 2.88 -4.09 0.02
N ALA A 130 1.67 -4.61 0.23
CA ALA A 130 0.48 -3.78 0.37
C ALA A 130 0.52 -2.88 1.61
N CYS A 131 1.03 -3.38 2.74
CA CYS A 131 1.24 -2.59 3.96
C CYS A 131 2.20 -1.42 3.70
N ARG A 132 3.31 -1.67 2.99
CA ARG A 132 4.24 -0.62 2.59
C ARG A 132 3.58 0.43 1.69
N GLY A 133 2.74 0.00 0.76
CA GLY A 133 1.98 0.94 -0.07
C GLY A 133 0.96 1.77 0.70
N TYR A 134 0.36 1.18 1.74
CA TYR A 134 -0.57 1.89 2.62
C TYR A 134 0.14 3.02 3.36
N GLU A 135 1.33 2.76 3.92
CA GLU A 135 2.18 3.79 4.54
C GLU A 135 2.50 4.94 3.59
N VAL A 136 2.82 4.63 2.33
CA VAL A 136 3.09 5.65 1.31
C VAL A 136 1.85 6.49 1.02
N ARG A 137 0.69 5.83 0.90
CA ARG A 137 -0.59 6.50 0.62
C ARG A 137 -0.97 7.48 1.73
N ILE A 138 -0.87 7.07 3.00
CA ILE A 138 -1.25 7.94 4.12
C ILE A 138 -0.27 9.10 4.30
N ARG A 139 1.04 8.88 4.12
CA ARG A 139 2.06 9.95 4.20
C ARG A 139 1.93 10.96 3.06
N GLY A 140 1.61 10.49 1.85
CA GLY A 140 1.34 11.37 0.71
C GLY A 140 0.07 12.20 0.85
N GLY A 141 -0.87 11.79 1.70
CA GLY A 141 -2.05 12.58 2.07
C GLY A 141 -1.79 13.62 3.17
N GLU A 142 -0.69 13.51 3.90
CA GLU A 142 -0.31 14.45 4.98
C GLU A 142 0.50 15.65 4.45
N GLU A 143 1.18 15.53 3.30
CA GLU A 143 1.92 16.65 2.68
C GLU A 143 1.01 17.75 2.07
N GLU A 144 -0.28 17.48 1.82
CA GLU A 144 -1.22 18.48 1.25
C GLU A 144 -1.89 19.40 2.29
N VAL A 145 -1.69 19.17 3.60
CA VAL A 145 -2.37 19.94 4.68
C VAL A 145 -1.43 20.91 5.41
N SER A 146 -0.13 20.93 5.08
CA SER A 146 0.81 21.90 5.68
C SER A 146 0.87 23.21 4.90
N GLY A 147 -0.20 24.01 4.97
CA GLY A 147 -0.12 25.44 4.72
C GLY A 147 0.91 26.11 5.65
N PRO A 148 1.48 27.27 5.27
CA PRO A 148 2.60 27.86 5.98
C PRO A 148 2.23 28.18 7.44
N ALA A 149 3.10 27.74 8.36
CA ALA A 149 3.00 28.04 9.77
C ALA A 149 2.89 29.56 10.01
N PRO A 150 2.09 30.03 10.99
CA PRO A 150 2.07 31.43 11.36
C PRO A 150 3.46 31.83 11.88
N VAL A 151 4.04 32.84 11.25
CA VAL A 151 5.32 33.45 11.63
C VAL A 151 5.19 33.99 13.05
N ALA A 152 6.12 33.57 13.91
CA ALA A 152 6.24 34.02 15.29
C ALA A 152 6.47 35.53 15.35
N GLU A 153 5.62 36.24 16.10
CA GLU A 153 5.87 37.62 16.48
C GLU A 153 6.71 37.63 17.77
N ALA A 154 7.96 38.04 17.62
CA ALA A 154 8.91 38.21 18.70
C ALA A 154 8.47 39.38 19.59
N THR A 155 8.28 39.11 20.89
CA THR A 155 8.33 40.17 21.91
C THR A 155 9.60 40.02 22.71
N ALA A 156 10.55 40.89 22.39
CA ALA A 156 11.69 41.19 23.24
C ALA A 156 11.17 41.86 24.52
N THR A 157 11.74 41.50 25.66
CA THR A 157 11.74 42.38 26.83
C THR A 157 13.08 42.24 27.54
N GLU A 158 13.81 43.35 27.52
CA GLU A 158 15.09 43.58 28.17
C GLU A 158 14.98 43.52 29.70
N GLY A 159 16.04 42.99 30.32
CA GLY A 159 16.79 43.62 31.41
C GLY A 159 16.10 43.88 32.75
N VAL A 160 16.69 43.35 33.84
CA VAL A 160 17.16 44.15 34.98
C VAL A 160 18.21 43.34 35.79
N SER A 161 19.34 44.00 36.02
CA SER A 161 20.48 43.75 36.92
C SER A 161 20.04 43.77 38.41
N GLN A 162 20.60 43.10 39.42
CA GLN A 162 21.92 43.22 40.08
C GLN A 162 21.88 42.24 41.29
N ALA A 163 22.88 41.40 41.56
CA ALA A 163 24.05 41.63 42.42
C ALA A 163 23.79 41.78 43.94
N ALA A 164 24.22 40.74 44.67
CA ALA A 164 24.83 40.65 46.01
C ALA A 164 24.66 41.77 47.06
N GLU A 165 24.18 41.40 48.26
CA GLU A 165 24.96 41.26 49.51
C GLU A 165 24.20 40.41 50.54
#